data_AF-A0A4V6I4C8-F1
#
_entry.id   AF-A0A4V6I4C8-F1
#
_cell.length_a   1.000
_cell.length_b   1.000
_cell.length_c   1.000
_cell.angle_alpha   90.00
_cell.angle_beta   90.00
_cell.angle_gamma   90.00
#
_symmetry.space_group_name_H-M   'P 1'
#
loop_
_entity.id
_entity.type
_entity.pdbx_description
1 polymer ?
#
loop_
_entity_poly.entity_id
_entity_poly.type
_entity_poly.pdbx_seq_one_letter_code
_entity_poly.pdbx_strand_id
1 'polypeptide(L)'
;MTQEELDSLMNGEPDVGEIDNTLDASEEDEEFQKITVDPNDFRAEADKKWPPPPPTEDHKIVHQLDEVTKDTEVKGTQIFDQLEVMSNGADQISKLAKSIELYLNEQEELFGKLCATFPHIQTFQSALESTKNTKEHNKNIINATNDISDAAMQAMDLMQYQDIHRQKIERVINVMRALAQYMNSLFEGKIDDSKRVSSAVFIAGDDKEDVVNEDDIEAMIASFGAK
;
A
#
# COMPACT_ATOMS: atom_id res chain seq x y z
N MET A 1 11.36 -26.95 7.62
CA MET A 1 10.96 -26.78 9.03
C MET A 1 10.11 -27.97 9.41
N THR A 2 10.64 -28.82 10.29
CA THR A 2 9.94 -30.01 10.81
C THR A 2 9.22 -29.62 12.10
N GLN A 3 8.10 -30.29 12.40
CA GLN A 3 7.22 -29.98 13.55
C GLN A 3 7.92 -30.04 14.91
N GLU A 4 9.07 -30.69 14.99
CA GLU A 4 9.90 -30.83 16.18
C GLU A 4 10.62 -29.51 16.59
N GLU A 5 10.91 -28.63 15.62
CA GLU A 5 11.50 -27.31 15.91
C GLU A 5 10.47 -26.31 16.46
N LEU A 6 9.18 -26.51 16.15
CA LEU A 6 8.07 -25.66 16.61
C LEU A 6 7.65 -26.00 18.06
N ASP A 7 7.78 -27.25 18.47
CA ASP A 7 7.41 -27.71 19.82
C ASP A 7 8.46 -27.34 20.88
N SER A 8 9.74 -27.21 20.49
CA SER A 8 10.82 -26.74 21.38
C SER A 8 10.69 -25.27 21.79
N LEU A 9 10.01 -24.45 20.97
CA LEU A 9 9.84 -23.03 21.27
C LEU A 9 8.65 -22.75 22.20
N MET A 10 7.75 -23.73 22.39
CA MET A 10 6.49 -23.53 23.11
C MET A 10 6.51 -24.06 24.55
N ASN A 11 7.51 -24.86 24.95
CA ASN A 11 7.56 -25.54 26.25
C ASN A 11 8.78 -25.19 27.14
N GLY A 12 9.51 -24.12 26.83
CA GLY A 12 10.67 -23.69 27.64
C GLY A 12 10.34 -22.59 28.64
N GLU A 13 9.80 -22.94 29.80
CA GLU A 13 9.82 -22.07 30.99
C GLU A 13 11.27 -21.93 31.53
N PRO A 14 11.67 -20.73 31.94
CA PRO A 14 12.60 -20.60 33.05
C PRO A 14 11.99 -19.73 34.16
N ASP A 15 11.88 -20.32 35.33
CA ASP A 15 11.68 -19.65 36.62
C ASP A 15 13.03 -19.20 37.22
N VAL A 16 12.95 -18.19 38.10
CA VAL A 16 13.94 -17.62 39.04
C VAL A 16 14.91 -16.57 38.44
N GLY A 17 15.01 -15.32 38.92
CA GLY A 17 14.37 -14.63 40.04
C GLY A 17 14.92 -13.19 40.22
N GLU A 18 14.14 -12.38 40.94
CA GLU A 18 14.43 -11.09 41.61
C GLU A 18 15.33 -10.05 40.92
N ILE A 19 14.71 -9.00 40.37
CA ILE A 19 15.08 -7.60 40.69
C ILE A 19 13.81 -6.77 40.85
N ASP A 20 13.51 -6.47 42.11
CA ASP A 20 12.57 -5.46 42.58
C ASP A 20 13.15 -4.05 42.35
N ASN A 21 12.44 -3.18 41.61
CA ASN A 21 11.92 -1.90 42.12
C ASN A 21 11.43 -0.95 41.02
N THR A 22 10.16 -0.52 41.21
CA THR A 22 9.56 0.76 40.82
C THR A 22 9.36 1.07 39.34
N LEU A 23 8.10 1.05 38.88
CA LEU A 23 7.31 2.27 38.59
C LEU A 23 5.88 1.89 38.16
N ASP A 24 4.97 2.80 38.51
CA ASP A 24 3.53 2.65 38.68
C ASP A 24 2.73 2.25 37.42
N ALA A 25 1.60 1.59 37.68
CA ALA A 25 0.62 1.16 36.72
C ALA A 25 -0.46 2.23 36.47
N SER A 26 -0.89 2.39 35.22
CA SER A 26 -2.31 2.46 34.81
C SER A 26 -2.42 2.82 33.32
N GLU A 27 -2.55 1.81 32.46
CA GLU A 27 -3.18 1.95 31.15
C GLU A 27 -4.69 1.81 31.36
N GLU A 28 -5.46 2.87 31.08
CA GLU A 28 -6.90 2.77 30.85
C GLU A 28 -7.15 2.91 29.34
N ASP A 29 -7.82 1.89 28.80
CA ASP A 29 -8.36 1.84 27.43
C ASP A 29 -9.33 3.01 27.18
N GLU A 30 -8.96 3.98 26.33
CA GLU A 30 -9.94 4.92 25.76
C GLU A 30 -10.50 4.37 24.43
N GLU A 31 -11.71 3.86 24.53
CA GLU A 31 -12.60 3.48 23.44
C GLU A 31 -12.78 4.67 22.46
N PHE A 32 -12.40 4.49 21.19
CA PHE A 32 -12.61 5.50 20.13
C PHE A 32 -14.11 5.76 19.90
N GLN A 33 -14.67 6.74 20.60
CA GLN A 33 -16.02 7.23 20.31
C GLN A 33 -16.00 8.15 19.09
N LYS A 34 -16.64 7.67 18.01
CA LYS A 34 -16.97 8.50 16.84
C LYS A 34 -18.04 9.53 17.25
N ILE A 35 -17.61 10.70 17.70
CA ILE A 35 -18.53 11.81 18.00
C ILE A 35 -19.01 12.39 16.68
N THR A 36 -20.24 12.07 16.28
CA THR A 36 -20.95 12.80 15.23
C THR A 36 -21.44 14.12 15.83
N VAL A 37 -20.72 15.20 15.54
CA VAL A 37 -21.11 16.56 15.97
C VAL A 37 -22.26 17.04 15.09
N ASP A 38 -23.39 17.40 15.70
CA ASP A 38 -24.51 18.08 15.01
C ASP A 38 -24.04 19.48 14.56
N PRO A 39 -24.09 19.82 13.26
CA PRO A 39 -23.65 21.13 12.75
C PRO A 39 -24.32 22.34 13.40
N ASN A 40 -25.50 22.17 14.01
CA ASN A 40 -26.23 23.26 14.67
C ASN A 40 -25.90 23.45 16.16
N ASP A 41 -25.14 22.52 16.78
CA ASP A 41 -24.79 22.57 18.21
C ASP A 41 -23.27 22.59 18.44
N PHE A 42 -22.48 22.90 17.40
CA PHE A 42 -21.04 23.08 17.54
C PHE A 42 -20.74 24.38 18.29
N ARG A 43 -20.59 24.26 19.60
CA ARG A 43 -19.93 25.27 20.44
C ARG A 43 -18.47 24.88 20.58
N ALA A 44 -17.56 25.82 20.35
CA ALA A 44 -16.15 25.63 20.68
C ALA A 44 -16.02 25.55 22.20
N GLU A 45 -16.18 24.36 22.77
CA GLU A 45 -15.89 24.11 24.17
C GLU A 45 -14.43 24.50 24.43
N ALA A 46 -14.22 25.54 25.24
CA ALA A 46 -12.91 26.11 25.52
C ALA A 46 -11.94 25.15 26.23
N ASP A 47 -12.41 23.98 26.67
CA ASP A 47 -11.61 22.96 27.36
C ASP A 47 -10.87 22.01 26.41
N LYS A 48 -11.17 22.00 25.10
CA LYS A 48 -10.34 21.26 24.13
C LYS A 48 -9.09 22.09 23.79
N LYS A 49 -7.92 21.56 24.17
CA LYS A 49 -6.62 22.20 23.98
C LYS A 49 -6.36 22.52 22.50
N TRP A 50 -6.54 23.79 22.17
CA TRP A 50 -6.24 24.39 20.88
C TRP A 50 -4.81 24.95 20.90
N PRO A 51 -4.01 24.82 19.82
CA PRO A 51 -4.33 24.30 18.49
C PRO A 51 -4.30 22.76 18.39
N PRO A 52 -4.96 22.16 17.38
CA PRO A 52 -4.81 20.74 17.10
C PRO A 52 -3.33 20.38 16.87
N PRO A 53 -2.89 19.16 17.24
CA PRO A 53 -1.51 18.75 17.02
C PRO A 53 -1.15 18.86 15.53
N PRO A 54 0.11 19.23 15.21
CA PRO A 54 0.54 19.35 13.83
C PRO A 54 0.27 18.04 13.07
N PRO A 55 -0.14 18.10 11.78
CA PRO A 55 -0.42 16.90 11.01
C PRO A 55 0.78 15.94 11.03
N THR A 56 0.56 14.71 11.49
CA THR A 56 1.54 13.62 11.36
C THR A 56 1.73 13.28 9.88
N GLU A 57 2.81 12.56 9.53
CA GLU A 57 3.09 12.21 8.13
C GLU A 57 1.92 11.47 7.46
N ASP A 58 1.17 10.67 8.22
CA ASP A 58 -0.01 9.96 7.75
C ASP A 58 -1.17 10.88 7.31
N HIS A 59 -1.21 12.11 7.80
CA HIS A 59 -2.23 13.10 7.45
C HIS A 59 -1.80 13.99 6.28
N LYS A 60 -0.55 13.86 5.80
CA LYS A 60 -0.03 14.59 4.65
C LYS A 60 -0.37 13.87 3.35
N ILE A 61 -1.66 13.83 3.03
CA ILE A 61 -2.22 13.15 1.85
C ILE A 61 -1.54 13.53 0.52
N VAL A 62 -1.05 14.76 0.36
CA VAL A 62 -0.32 15.18 -0.84
C VAL A 62 1.03 14.46 -0.95
N HIS A 63 1.75 14.33 0.16
CA HIS A 63 3.04 13.64 0.20
C HIS A 63 2.88 12.14 -0.07
N GLN A 64 1.86 11.51 0.52
CA GLN A 64 1.53 10.12 0.25
C GLN A 64 1.21 9.87 -1.23
N LEU A 65 0.44 10.77 -1.86
CA LEU A 65 0.15 10.64 -3.29
C LEU A 65 1.41 10.83 -4.15
N ASP A 66 2.30 11.76 -3.80
CA ASP A 66 3.61 11.90 -4.46
C ASP A 66 4.45 10.61 -4.32
N GLU A 67 4.52 10.03 -3.12
CA GLU A 67 5.22 8.75 -2.88
C GLU A 67 4.63 7.62 -3.71
N VAL A 68 3.30 7.47 -3.71
CA VAL A 68 2.60 6.46 -4.52
C VAL A 68 2.92 6.62 -6.00
N THR A 69 2.98 7.85 -6.53
CA THR A 69 3.34 8.05 -7.95
C THR A 69 4.76 7.59 -8.27
N LYS A 70 5.72 7.90 -7.39
CA LYS A 70 7.13 7.54 -7.55
C LYS A 70 7.34 6.04 -7.44
N ASP A 71 6.76 5.41 -6.42
CA ASP A 71 6.87 3.96 -6.21
C ASP A 71 6.19 3.19 -7.36
N THR A 72 5.05 3.69 -7.83
CA THR A 72 4.35 3.13 -8.99
C THR A 72 5.20 3.23 -10.25
N GLU A 73 5.96 4.30 -10.48
CA GLU A 73 6.87 4.41 -11.64
C GLU A 73 7.99 3.37 -11.57
N VAL A 74 8.68 3.26 -10.42
CA VAL A 74 9.77 2.29 -10.23
C VAL A 74 9.28 0.86 -10.37
N LYS A 75 8.16 0.53 -9.73
CA LYS A 75 7.53 -0.80 -9.83
C LYS A 75 7.01 -1.06 -11.23
N GLY A 76 6.54 -0.03 -11.91
CA GLY A 76 6.25 -0.04 -13.34
C GLY A 76 7.45 -0.60 -14.10
N THR A 77 8.56 0.14 -14.15
CA THR A 77 9.76 -0.30 -14.88
C THR A 77 10.18 -1.74 -14.56
N GLN A 78 10.15 -2.15 -13.28
CA GLN A 78 10.46 -3.53 -12.87
C GLN A 78 9.54 -4.59 -13.51
N ILE A 79 8.23 -4.32 -13.61
CA ILE A 79 7.29 -5.23 -14.27
C ILE A 79 7.59 -5.30 -15.77
N PHE A 80 7.91 -4.18 -16.42
CA PHE A 80 8.29 -4.19 -17.85
C PHE A 80 9.54 -5.05 -18.10
N ASP A 81 10.59 -4.86 -17.30
CA ASP A 81 11.81 -5.66 -17.39
C ASP A 81 11.50 -7.16 -17.22
N GLN A 82 10.63 -7.50 -16.27
CA GLN A 82 10.24 -8.89 -16.02
C GLN A 82 9.41 -9.48 -17.17
N LEU A 83 8.50 -8.71 -17.77
CA LEU A 83 7.73 -9.12 -18.94
C LEU A 83 8.65 -9.34 -20.15
N GLU A 84 9.68 -8.52 -20.32
CA GLU A 84 10.68 -8.70 -21.37
C GLU A 84 11.49 -9.98 -21.17
N VAL A 85 11.92 -10.27 -19.93
CA VAL A 85 12.57 -11.53 -19.59
C VAL A 85 11.66 -12.73 -19.89
N MET A 86 10.37 -12.64 -19.57
CA MET A 86 9.41 -13.70 -19.90
C MET A 86 9.26 -13.91 -21.41
N SER A 87 9.10 -12.84 -22.18
CA SER A 87 8.99 -12.91 -23.64
C SER A 87 10.25 -13.51 -24.27
N ASN A 88 11.44 -13.06 -23.85
CA ASN A 88 12.71 -13.59 -24.33
C ASN A 88 12.91 -15.06 -23.96
N GLY A 89 12.52 -15.44 -22.74
CA GLY A 89 12.54 -16.83 -22.28
C GLY A 89 11.62 -17.73 -23.10
N ALA A 90 10.41 -17.26 -23.40
CA ALA A 90 9.47 -17.96 -24.27
C ALA A 90 10.07 -18.15 -25.68
N ASP A 91 10.65 -17.12 -26.28
CA ASP A 91 11.29 -17.23 -27.59
C ASP A 91 12.43 -18.24 -27.63
N GLN A 92 13.25 -18.32 -26.57
CA GLN A 92 14.31 -19.32 -26.45
C GLN A 92 13.74 -20.74 -26.34
N ILE A 93 12.72 -20.95 -25.51
CA ILE A 93 12.03 -22.24 -25.37
C ILE A 93 11.43 -22.67 -26.71
N SER A 94 10.78 -21.74 -27.43
CA SER A 94 10.18 -22.00 -28.75
C SER A 94 11.23 -22.45 -29.77
N LYS A 95 12.41 -21.81 -29.80
CA LYS A 95 13.53 -22.22 -30.68
C LYS A 95 14.05 -23.62 -30.35
N LEU A 96 14.24 -23.93 -29.06
CA LEU A 96 14.67 -25.27 -28.62
C LEU A 96 13.63 -26.34 -28.96
N ALA A 97 12.34 -26.06 -28.69
CA ALA A 97 11.26 -26.97 -28.99
C ALA A 97 11.11 -27.25 -30.50
N LYS A 98 11.34 -26.25 -31.37
CA LYS A 98 11.40 -26.44 -32.83
C LYS A 98 12.55 -27.34 -33.27
N SER A 99 13.71 -27.22 -32.63
CA SER A 99 14.85 -28.12 -32.89
C SER A 99 14.53 -29.57 -32.50
N ILE A 100 13.89 -29.75 -31.34
CA ILE A 100 13.39 -31.06 -30.88
C ILE A 100 12.34 -31.61 -31.86
N GLU A 101 11.45 -30.77 -32.39
CA GLU A 101 10.45 -31.20 -33.37
C GLU A 101 11.09 -31.75 -34.65
N LEU A 102 12.14 -31.11 -35.16
CA LEU A 102 12.90 -31.61 -36.32
C LEU A 102 13.50 -32.99 -36.04
N TYR A 103 14.15 -33.16 -34.89
CA TYR A 103 14.70 -34.46 -34.49
C TYR A 103 13.60 -35.53 -34.38
N LEU A 104 12.47 -35.21 -33.74
CA LEU A 104 11.35 -36.16 -33.61
C LEU A 104 10.74 -36.54 -34.95
N ASN A 105 10.71 -35.63 -35.94
CA ASN A 105 10.29 -35.94 -37.30
C ASN A 105 11.22 -36.96 -37.97
N GLU A 106 12.54 -36.80 -37.84
CA GLU A 106 13.52 -37.75 -38.38
C GLU A 106 13.41 -39.13 -37.71
N GLN A 107 13.21 -39.17 -36.38
CA GLN A 107 13.01 -40.42 -35.66
C GLN A 107 11.70 -41.12 -36.07
N GLU A 108 10.62 -40.37 -36.28
CA GLU A 108 9.36 -40.93 -36.75
C GLU A 108 9.52 -41.56 -38.14
N GLU A 109 10.25 -40.92 -39.06
CA GLU A 109 10.54 -41.48 -40.39
C GLU A 109 11.40 -42.74 -40.31
N LEU A 110 12.44 -42.73 -39.46
CA LEU A 110 13.33 -43.87 -39.23
C LEU A 110 12.55 -45.08 -38.69
N PHE A 111 11.77 -44.89 -37.62
CA PHE A 111 10.96 -45.96 -37.04
C PHE A 111 9.85 -46.41 -37.99
N GLY A 112 9.31 -45.51 -38.82
CA GLY A 112 8.38 -45.86 -39.89
C GLY A 112 8.98 -46.83 -40.90
N LYS A 113 10.21 -46.55 -41.38
CA LYS A 113 10.96 -47.46 -42.28
C LYS A 113 11.30 -48.80 -41.61
N LEU A 114 11.72 -48.77 -40.34
CA LEU A 114 12.05 -49.98 -39.57
C LEU A 114 10.82 -50.87 -39.36
N CYS A 115 9.67 -50.29 -39.00
CA CYS A 115 8.41 -51.04 -38.85
C CYS A 115 7.96 -51.67 -40.18
N ALA A 116 8.12 -50.96 -41.30
CA ALA A 116 7.80 -51.49 -42.63
C ALA A 116 8.73 -52.64 -43.05
N THR A 117 10.02 -52.56 -42.69
CA THR A 117 11.03 -53.55 -43.07
C THR A 117 11.01 -54.77 -42.16
N PHE A 118 10.70 -54.59 -40.87
CA PHE A 118 10.70 -55.64 -39.84
C PHE A 118 9.35 -55.68 -39.10
N PRO A 119 8.25 -56.10 -39.75
CA PRO A 119 6.90 -56.02 -39.19
C PRO A 119 6.65 -56.94 -37.99
N HIS A 120 7.54 -57.90 -37.73
CA HIS A 120 7.41 -58.82 -36.59
C HIS A 120 8.13 -58.33 -35.32
N ILE A 121 8.80 -57.17 -35.35
CA ILE A 121 9.51 -56.62 -34.19
C ILE A 121 8.62 -55.58 -33.50
N GLN A 122 7.93 -56.02 -32.45
CA GLN A 122 6.99 -55.19 -31.67
C GLN A 122 7.67 -53.94 -31.06
N THR A 123 8.94 -54.03 -30.67
CA THR A 123 9.68 -52.95 -30.03
C THR A 123 9.75 -51.69 -30.91
N PHE A 124 9.88 -51.84 -32.23
CA PHE A 124 9.91 -50.69 -33.15
C PHE A 124 8.55 -50.00 -33.24
N GLN A 125 7.47 -50.77 -33.17
CA GLN A 125 6.13 -50.22 -33.21
C GLN A 125 5.80 -49.46 -31.93
N SER A 126 6.18 -49.98 -30.76
CA SER A 126 6.08 -49.27 -29.48
C SER A 126 6.96 -48.02 -29.44
N ALA A 127 8.18 -48.08 -29.98
CA ALA A 127 9.05 -46.90 -30.08
C ALA A 127 8.43 -45.81 -30.98
N LEU A 128 7.88 -46.19 -32.14
CA LEU A 128 7.20 -45.26 -33.06
C LEU A 128 6.01 -44.56 -32.39
N GLU A 129 5.19 -45.31 -31.64
CA GLU A 129 4.05 -44.75 -30.89
C GLU A 129 4.52 -43.77 -29.81
N SER A 130 5.57 -44.14 -29.07
CA SER A 130 6.19 -43.26 -28.05
C SER A 130 6.77 -41.97 -28.67
N THR A 131 7.41 -42.06 -29.84
CA THR A 131 7.90 -40.89 -30.57
C THR A 131 6.75 -39.96 -30.98
N LYS A 132 5.64 -40.51 -31.48
CA LYS A 132 4.45 -39.73 -31.84
C LYS A 132 3.83 -39.03 -30.64
N ASN A 133 3.71 -39.71 -29.50
CA ASN A 133 3.22 -39.11 -28.26
C ASN A 133 4.14 -37.97 -27.78
N THR A 134 5.45 -38.21 -27.77
CA THR A 134 6.45 -37.18 -27.41
C THR A 134 6.37 -35.96 -28.33
N LYS A 135 6.10 -36.17 -29.62
CA LYS A 135 5.89 -35.09 -30.60
C LYS A 135 4.64 -34.28 -30.31
N GLU A 136 3.55 -34.91 -29.88
CA GLU A 136 2.34 -34.22 -29.41
C GLU A 136 2.62 -33.36 -28.17
N HIS A 137 3.32 -33.92 -27.18
CA HIS A 137 3.77 -33.15 -26.01
C HIS A 137 4.64 -31.94 -26.40
N ASN A 138 5.56 -32.12 -27.36
CA ASN A 138 6.40 -31.03 -27.83
C ASN A 138 5.59 -29.93 -28.55
N LYS A 139 4.54 -30.29 -29.29
CA LYS A 139 3.60 -29.31 -29.86
C LYS A 139 2.86 -28.52 -28.78
N ASN A 140 2.43 -29.19 -27.71
CA ASN A 140 1.78 -28.52 -26.58
C ASN A 140 2.74 -27.53 -25.90
N ILE A 141 4.03 -27.87 -25.78
CA ILE A 141 5.06 -26.94 -25.28
C ILE A 141 5.17 -25.71 -26.20
N ILE A 142 5.24 -25.90 -27.52
CA ILE A 142 5.30 -24.78 -28.47
C ILE A 142 4.07 -23.88 -28.34
N ASN A 143 2.87 -24.45 -28.27
CA ASN A 143 1.63 -23.69 -28.12
C ASN A 143 1.62 -22.90 -26.81
N ALA A 144 1.90 -23.55 -25.67
CA ALA A 144 1.96 -22.89 -24.38
C ALA A 144 3.01 -21.75 -24.34
N THR A 145 4.11 -21.91 -25.07
CA THR A 145 5.14 -20.89 -25.19
C THR A 145 4.65 -19.68 -25.99
N ASN A 146 3.91 -19.90 -27.07
CA ASN A 146 3.29 -18.82 -27.83
C ASN A 146 2.24 -18.08 -26.98
N ASP A 147 1.42 -18.82 -26.23
CA ASP A 147 0.42 -18.23 -25.32
C ASP A 147 1.08 -17.35 -24.26
N ILE A 148 2.24 -17.75 -23.72
CA ILE A 148 3.03 -16.94 -22.78
C ILE A 148 3.54 -15.66 -23.45
N SER A 149 4.04 -15.75 -24.69
CA SER A 149 4.52 -14.59 -25.45
C SER A 149 3.38 -13.60 -25.71
N ASP A 150 2.23 -14.09 -26.15
CA ASP A 150 1.04 -13.28 -26.39
C ASP A 150 0.52 -12.63 -25.09
N ALA A 151 0.50 -13.38 -23.98
CA ALA A 151 0.10 -12.85 -22.68
C ALA A 151 1.08 -11.78 -22.16
N ALA A 152 2.39 -11.95 -22.37
CA ALA A 152 3.40 -10.96 -22.01
C ALA A 152 3.21 -9.67 -22.81
N MET A 153 2.93 -9.78 -24.11
CA MET A 153 2.67 -8.63 -24.98
C MET A 153 1.38 -7.89 -24.56
N GLN A 154 0.30 -8.63 -24.29
CA GLN A 154 -0.96 -8.04 -23.79
C GLN A 154 -0.78 -7.36 -22.43
N ALA A 155 0.04 -7.93 -21.53
CA ALA A 155 0.36 -7.32 -20.25
C ALA A 155 1.14 -6.01 -20.42
N MET A 156 2.12 -5.96 -21.34
CA MET A 156 2.85 -4.73 -21.68
C MET A 156 1.91 -3.63 -22.21
N ASP A 157 0.93 -4.00 -23.04
CA ASP A 157 -0.06 -3.06 -23.54
C ASP A 157 -0.98 -2.53 -22.43
N LEU A 158 -1.46 -3.41 -21.54
CA LEU A 158 -2.27 -3.00 -20.40
C LEU A 158 -1.49 -2.08 -19.46
N MET A 159 -0.20 -2.33 -19.29
CA MET A 159 0.66 -1.57 -18.42
C MET A 159 0.86 -0.12 -18.89
N GLN A 160 0.64 0.17 -20.18
CA GLN A 160 0.58 1.56 -20.66
C GLN A 160 -0.52 2.38 -19.96
N TYR A 161 -1.59 1.74 -19.46
CA TYR A 161 -2.61 2.42 -18.65
C TYR A 161 -2.12 2.87 -17.26
N GLN A 162 -0.98 2.36 -16.78
CA GLN A 162 -0.37 2.79 -15.52
C GLN A 162 0.10 4.24 -15.58
N ASP A 163 0.62 4.69 -16.72
CA ASP A 163 1.03 6.09 -16.89
C ASP A 163 -0.18 7.04 -16.81
N ILE A 164 -1.34 6.61 -17.30
CA ILE A 164 -2.60 7.38 -17.16
C ILE A 164 -2.97 7.53 -15.68
N HIS A 165 -2.79 6.50 -14.86
CA HIS A 165 -3.07 6.59 -13.43
C HIS A 165 -2.12 7.55 -12.71
N ARG A 166 -0.83 7.52 -13.03
CA ARG A 166 0.16 8.49 -12.53
C ARG A 166 -0.28 9.92 -12.86
N GLN A 167 -0.61 10.21 -14.12
CA GLN A 167 -1.06 11.54 -14.54
C GLN A 167 -2.34 12.00 -13.82
N LYS A 168 -3.29 11.09 -13.57
CA LYS A 168 -4.51 11.41 -12.80
C LYS A 168 -4.18 11.79 -11.36
N ILE A 169 -3.26 11.08 -10.71
CA ILE A 169 -2.82 11.38 -9.34
C ILE A 169 -2.10 12.74 -9.32
N GLU A 170 -1.19 13.01 -10.27
CA GLU A 170 -0.51 14.32 -10.39
C GLU A 170 -1.49 15.49 -10.54
N ARG A 171 -2.55 15.30 -11.34
CA ARG A 171 -3.62 16.30 -11.46
C ARG A 171 -4.32 16.53 -10.11
N VAL A 172 -4.67 15.47 -9.39
CA VAL A 172 -5.30 15.58 -8.06
C VAL A 172 -4.39 16.30 -7.08
N ILE A 173 -3.11 15.93 -7.03
CA ILE A 173 -2.10 16.58 -6.20
C ILE A 173 -2.03 18.09 -6.49
N ASN A 174 -1.98 18.49 -7.76
CA ASN A 174 -1.95 19.91 -8.13
C ASN A 174 -3.21 20.67 -7.70
N VAL A 175 -4.40 20.05 -7.84
CA VAL A 175 -5.66 20.64 -7.35
C VAL A 175 -5.64 20.78 -5.84
N MET A 176 -5.18 19.76 -5.10
CA MET A 176 -5.10 19.80 -3.64
C MET A 176 -4.13 20.87 -3.14
N ARG A 177 -2.96 21.03 -3.79
CA ARG A 177 -2.02 22.12 -3.49
C ARG A 177 -2.64 23.50 -3.75
N ALA A 178 -3.37 23.66 -4.86
CA ALA A 178 -4.08 24.90 -5.17
C ALA A 178 -5.19 25.21 -4.16
N LEU A 179 -5.94 24.18 -3.70
CA LEU A 179 -6.96 24.34 -2.66
C LEU A 179 -6.35 24.76 -1.32
N ALA A 180 -5.21 24.20 -0.92
CA ALA A 180 -4.50 24.61 0.29
C ALA A 180 -4.03 26.07 0.21
N GLN A 181 -3.47 26.49 -0.94
CA GLN A 181 -3.08 27.88 -1.17
C GLN A 181 -4.28 28.82 -1.16
N TYR A 182 -5.39 28.41 -1.78
CA TYR A 182 -6.64 29.20 -1.78
C TYR A 182 -7.20 29.37 -0.36
N MET A 183 -7.19 28.31 0.44
CA MET A 183 -7.60 28.38 1.86
C MET A 183 -6.70 29.31 2.66
N ASN A 184 -5.37 29.18 2.51
CA ASN A 184 -4.43 30.10 3.17
C ASN A 184 -4.65 31.55 2.75
N SER A 185 -4.91 31.80 1.46
CA SER A 185 -5.20 33.13 0.93
C SER A 185 -6.55 33.70 1.40
N LEU A 186 -7.58 32.86 1.56
CA LEU A 186 -8.87 33.26 2.14
C LEU A 186 -8.74 33.71 3.60
N PHE A 187 -7.85 33.07 4.36
CA PHE A 187 -7.58 33.44 5.75
C PHE A 187 -6.55 34.55 5.92
N GLU A 188 -5.87 34.96 4.84
CA GLU A 188 -4.91 36.06 4.85
C GLU A 188 -5.65 37.40 5.07
N GLY A 189 -5.52 37.97 6.26
CA GLY A 189 -6.12 39.25 6.60
C GLY A 189 -5.37 40.43 5.99
N LYS A 190 -6.07 41.54 5.71
CA LYS A 190 -5.43 42.82 5.29
C LYS A 190 -4.51 43.44 6.34
N ILE A 191 -4.59 42.97 7.59
CA ILE A 191 -3.87 43.50 8.74
C ILE A 191 -3.00 42.36 9.26
N ASP A 192 -1.72 42.64 9.41
CA ASP A 192 -0.71 41.79 10.07
C ASP A 192 -1.22 41.32 11.44
N ASP A 193 -1.14 40.02 11.72
CA ASP A 193 -1.58 39.41 12.98
C ASP A 193 -0.92 40.08 14.20
N SER A 194 0.30 40.61 14.03
CA SER A 194 1.02 41.37 15.07
C SER A 194 0.32 42.68 15.47
N LYS A 195 -0.55 43.21 14.60
CA LYS A 195 -1.33 44.43 14.80
C LYS A 195 -2.80 44.15 15.12
N ARG A 196 -3.21 42.88 15.17
CA ARG A 196 -4.56 42.50 15.58
C ARG A 196 -4.68 42.62 17.09
N VAL A 197 -5.84 43.09 17.53
CA VAL A 197 -6.19 43.12 18.95
C VAL A 197 -6.26 41.67 19.43
N SER A 198 -5.71 41.40 20.62
CA SER A 198 -5.74 40.08 21.26
C SER A 198 -7.15 39.46 21.17
N SER A 199 -7.24 38.22 20.67
CA SER A 199 -8.52 37.50 20.59
C SER A 199 -9.22 37.52 21.94
N ALA A 200 -10.51 37.85 21.94
CA ALA A 200 -11.31 37.84 23.15
C ALA A 200 -11.41 36.39 23.67
N VAL A 201 -10.97 36.18 24.91
CA VAL A 201 -11.04 34.88 25.60
C VAL A 201 -12.41 34.67 26.24
N PHE A 202 -13.15 35.76 26.49
CA PHE A 202 -14.46 35.77 27.14
C PHE A 202 -15.43 36.69 26.39
N ILE A 203 -16.70 36.29 26.33
CA ILE A 203 -17.78 37.14 25.82
C ILE A 203 -18.85 37.36 26.90
N ALA A 204 -19.62 38.44 26.76
CA ALA A 204 -20.71 38.74 27.69
C ALA A 204 -21.74 37.60 27.68
N GLY A 205 -21.92 36.93 28.82
CA GLY A 205 -22.80 35.77 28.99
C GLY A 205 -22.08 34.42 29.11
N ASP A 206 -20.75 34.39 29.14
CA ASP A 206 -20.00 33.19 29.57
C ASP A 206 -20.19 32.96 31.08
N ASP A 207 -20.77 31.81 31.45
CA ASP A 207 -20.85 31.35 32.84
C ASP A 207 -19.50 30.73 33.26
N LYS A 208 -18.61 31.52 33.86
CA LYS A 208 -17.41 31.02 34.55
C LYS A 208 -17.22 31.72 35.90
N GLU A 209 -16.75 30.96 36.89
CA GLU A 209 -16.50 31.41 38.28
C GLU A 209 -15.43 32.51 38.43
N ASP A 210 -14.64 32.78 37.38
CA ASP A 210 -13.58 33.80 37.36
C ASP A 210 -14.08 35.23 37.02
N VAL A 211 -15.39 35.43 36.91
CA VAL A 211 -15.98 36.77 36.78
C VAL A 211 -16.14 37.35 38.19
N VAL A 212 -15.31 38.35 38.53
CA VAL A 212 -15.40 39.06 39.81
C VAL A 212 -16.80 39.69 39.90
N ASN A 213 -17.63 39.18 40.81
CA ASN A 213 -18.98 39.70 40.99
C ASN A 213 -18.91 41.06 41.69
N GLU A 214 -19.97 41.86 41.54
CA GLU A 214 -20.04 43.19 42.14
C GLU A 214 -19.87 43.16 43.67
N ASP A 215 -20.29 42.06 44.31
CA ASP A 215 -20.06 41.77 45.73
C ASP A 215 -18.58 41.53 46.07
N ASP A 216 -17.82 40.87 45.20
CA ASP A 216 -16.39 40.65 45.37
C ASP A 216 -15.60 41.96 45.18
N ILE A 217 -16.08 42.83 44.29
CA ILE A 217 -15.56 44.19 44.09
C ILE A 217 -15.82 45.04 45.34
N GLU A 218 -17.03 44.97 45.91
CA GLU A 218 -17.39 45.72 47.11
C GLU A 218 -16.62 45.24 48.35
N ALA A 219 -16.39 43.92 48.47
CA ALA A 219 -15.52 43.34 49.51
C ALA A 219 -14.07 43.82 49.37
N MET A 220 -13.55 43.92 48.14
CA MET A 220 -12.20 44.41 47.90
C MET A 220 -12.08 45.92 48.21
N ILE A 221 -13.09 46.72 47.86
CA ILE A 221 -13.16 48.15 48.20
C ILE A 221 -13.22 48.35 49.73
N ALA A 222 -14.03 47.54 50.43
CA ALA A 222 -14.11 47.59 51.90
C ALA A 222 -12.77 47.24 52.57
N SER A 223 -12.03 46.27 52.02
CA SER A 223 -10.71 45.88 52.52
C SER A 223 -9.66 46.99 52.37
N PHE A 224 -9.78 47.86 51.36
CA PHE A 224 -8.90 49.00 51.14
C PHE A 224 -9.34 50.29 51.86
N GLY A 225 -10.63 50.41 52.19
CA GLY A 225 -11.19 51.54 52.95
C GLY A 225 -10.96 51.45 54.46
N ALA A 226 -10.58 50.28 54.99
CA ALA A 226 -10.20 50.09 56.38
C ALA A 226 -8.69 50.35 56.58
N LYS A 227 -8.30 51.63 56.63
CA LYS A 227 -6.99 52.07 57.11
C LYS A 227 -7.11 53.25 58.07
#